data_AF-A0A1F1GN15-F1
#
_entry.id   AF-A0A1F1GN15-F1
#
_cell.length_a   1.000
_cell.length_b   1.000
_cell.length_c   1.000
_cell.angle_alpha   90.00
_cell.angle_beta   90.00
_cell.angle_gamma   90.00
#
_symmetry.space_group_name_H-M   'P 1'
#
loop_
_entity.id
_entity.type
_entity.pdbx_description
1 polymer ?
#
loop_
_entity_poly.entity_id
_entity_poly.type
_entity_poly.pdbx_seq_one_letter_code
_entity_poly.pdbx_strand_id
1 'polypeptide(L)'
;MNIREWNLKHPKEVLQLLGAQEKLEQVINTPAPDTTGLFNEKTLEKTLDDMVSHALVSGHERVRAVNHARSLIETKLFREIQSNLDSYLDQAFQSFDKAAHIYESNIYELPSTPFTADQALGFSPEEREAYDKVVEAAGTLSYWMHWALELKELPGQGLGAWSKFHTIVSPETVGGLMVLQLEDATTGNPAWDRTLPVVARALREGASLRLSSPTAARHEAEEVEADRQSMSDEAHRVLRANLGY
;
A
#
# COMPACT_ATOMS: atom_id res chain seq x y z
N MET A 1 -1.01 9.63 1.15
CA MET A 1 -0.63 8.89 -0.07
C MET A 1 0.69 9.44 -0.57
N ASN A 2 1.69 8.58 -0.71
CA ASN A 2 3.06 8.97 -1.08
C ASN A 2 3.26 8.82 -2.59
N ILE A 3 2.51 9.61 -3.38
CA ILE A 3 2.42 9.47 -4.84
C ILE A 3 3.80 9.50 -5.53
N ARG A 4 4.76 10.26 -4.98
CA ARG A 4 6.11 10.38 -5.52
C ARG A 4 6.95 9.10 -5.39
N GLU A 5 6.58 8.19 -4.51
CA GLU A 5 7.30 6.93 -4.22
C GLU A 5 6.77 5.75 -5.07
N TRP A 6 5.72 5.98 -5.87
CA TRP A 6 5.08 4.93 -6.66
C TRP A 6 5.97 4.35 -7.75
N ASN A 7 7.08 5.00 -8.12
CA ASN A 7 7.96 4.57 -9.22
C ASN A 7 7.16 4.26 -10.53
N LEU A 8 6.02 4.93 -10.71
CA LEU A 8 5.14 4.81 -11.87
C LEU A 8 5.25 6.06 -12.74
N LYS A 9 4.87 5.95 -14.02
CA LYS A 9 4.79 7.11 -14.90
C LYS A 9 3.51 7.87 -14.58
N HIS A 10 3.69 9.08 -14.04
CA HIS A 10 2.58 9.98 -13.74
C HIS A 10 2.16 10.79 -14.98
N PRO A 11 0.85 10.99 -15.22
CA PRO A 11 0.35 11.96 -16.17
C PRO A 11 0.88 13.37 -15.89
N LYS A 12 0.93 14.20 -16.93
CA LYS A 12 1.46 15.57 -16.85
C LYS A 12 0.72 16.40 -15.80
N GLU A 13 -0.59 16.25 -15.73
CA GLU A 13 -1.49 16.96 -14.82
C GLU A 13 -1.18 16.59 -13.35
N VAL A 14 -0.92 15.31 -13.08
CA VAL A 14 -0.49 14.83 -11.75
C VAL A 14 0.86 15.45 -11.37
N LEU A 15 1.84 15.44 -12.28
CA LEU A 15 3.15 16.06 -12.05
C LEU A 15 3.05 17.57 -11.76
N GLN A 16 2.17 18.28 -12.48
CA GLN A 16 1.92 19.70 -12.23
C GLN A 16 1.33 19.96 -10.84
N LEU A 17 0.40 19.11 -10.39
CA LEU A 17 -0.22 19.22 -9.07
C LEU A 17 0.77 18.90 -7.95
N LEU A 18 1.60 17.86 -8.13
CA LEU A 18 2.68 17.55 -7.20
C LEU A 18 3.70 18.69 -7.09
N GLY A 19 4.03 19.34 -8.22
CA GLY A 19 4.89 20.52 -8.24
C GLY A 19 4.25 21.74 -7.57
N ALA A 20 2.93 21.92 -7.71
CA ALA A 20 2.20 22.97 -7.02
C ALA A 20 2.17 22.75 -5.50
N GLN A 21 1.98 21.50 -5.06
CA GLN A 21 2.05 21.12 -3.64
C GLN A 21 3.43 21.41 -3.04
N GLU A 22 4.50 21.05 -3.73
CA GLU A 22 5.87 21.32 -3.28
C GLU A 22 6.17 22.81 -3.17
N LYS A 23 5.75 23.61 -4.17
CA LYS A 23 5.87 25.07 -4.09
C LYS A 23 5.08 25.64 -2.92
N LEU A 24 3.89 25.10 -2.64
CA LEU A 24 3.09 25.53 -1.50
C LEU A 24 3.82 25.22 -0.17
N GLU A 25 4.44 24.05 -0.03
CA GLU A 25 5.24 23.71 1.16
C GLU A 25 6.47 24.61 1.33
N GLN A 26 7.16 24.99 0.25
CA GLN A 26 8.26 25.95 0.29
C GLN A 26 7.79 27.33 0.79
N VAL A 27 6.60 27.77 0.35
CA VAL A 27 5.99 29.05 0.74
C VAL A 27 5.53 29.06 2.20
N ILE A 28 5.28 27.89 2.79
CA ILE A 28 4.89 27.73 4.20
C ILE A 28 6.12 27.72 5.11
N ASN A 29 7.18 27.02 4.71
CA ASN A 29 8.39 26.83 5.51
C ASN A 29 9.38 28.02 5.42
N THR A 30 8.89 29.22 5.09
CA THR A 30 9.74 30.42 5.08
C THR A 30 10.10 30.76 6.53
N PRO A 31 11.40 30.81 6.88
CA PRO A 31 11.82 31.03 8.27
C PRO A 31 11.45 32.44 8.74
N ALA A 32 11.32 32.59 10.06
CA ALA A 32 11.19 33.91 10.67
C ALA A 32 12.43 34.76 10.32
N PRO A 33 12.25 36.04 9.98
CA PRO A 33 13.35 36.92 9.62
C PRO A 33 14.25 37.16 10.84
N ASP A 34 15.55 37.32 10.58
CA ASP A 34 16.54 37.62 11.61
C ASP A 34 16.34 39.05 12.15
N THR A 35 16.16 39.17 13.47
CA THR A 35 15.94 40.46 14.14
C THR A 35 17.23 41.22 14.43
N THR A 36 18.42 40.63 14.22
CA THR A 36 19.71 41.29 14.54
C THR A 36 19.91 42.59 13.76
N GLY A 37 19.34 42.68 12.54
CA GLY A 37 19.43 43.87 11.70
C GLY A 37 18.64 45.08 12.20
N LEU A 38 17.79 44.94 13.23
CA LEU A 38 17.07 46.05 13.89
C LEU A 38 17.99 47.00 14.66
N PHE A 39 19.19 46.54 15.03
CA PHE A 39 20.14 47.33 15.83
C PHE A 39 21.22 48.00 14.97
N ASN A 40 21.06 48.01 13.66
CA ASN A 40 21.99 48.63 12.72
C ASN A 40 21.24 49.50 11.70
N GLU A 41 21.61 50.79 11.66
CA GLU A 41 20.99 51.83 10.81
C GLU A 41 20.91 51.42 9.33
N LYS A 42 21.92 50.70 8.82
CA LYS A 42 21.98 50.28 7.40
C LYS A 42 21.09 49.08 7.07
N THR A 43 20.66 48.32 8.07
CA THR A 43 19.88 47.08 7.90
C THR A 43 18.49 47.15 8.51
N LEU A 44 18.18 48.23 9.26
CA LEU A 44 16.93 48.43 9.97
C LEU A 44 15.71 48.38 9.04
N GLU A 45 15.73 49.15 7.94
CA GLU A 45 14.62 49.23 6.99
C GLU A 45 14.33 47.86 6.36
N LYS A 46 15.36 47.19 5.85
CA LYS A 46 15.24 45.83 5.30
C LYS A 46 14.71 44.83 6.34
N THR A 47 15.20 44.90 7.57
CA THR A 47 14.78 43.98 8.64
C THR A 47 13.32 44.23 9.03
N LEU A 48 12.88 45.49 9.07
CA LEU A 48 11.48 45.87 9.27
C LEU A 48 10.60 45.38 8.11
N ASP A 49 11.02 45.54 6.87
CA ASP A 49 10.28 45.06 5.69
C ASP A 49 10.15 43.53 5.68
N ASP A 50 11.22 42.81 6.03
CA ASP A 50 11.21 41.36 6.16
C ASP A 50 10.29 40.91 7.31
N MET A 51 10.29 41.63 8.45
CA MET A 51 9.37 41.39 9.57
C MET A 51 7.91 41.70 9.24
N VAL A 52 7.63 42.80 8.54
CA VAL A 52 6.27 43.16 8.08
C VAL A 52 5.77 42.14 7.07
N SER A 53 6.60 41.77 6.09
CA SER A 53 6.29 40.72 5.14
C SER A 53 5.99 39.41 5.87
N HIS A 54 6.86 38.98 6.79
CA HIS A 54 6.64 37.79 7.59
C HIS A 54 5.39 37.86 8.48
N ALA A 55 5.05 39.02 9.06
CA ALA A 55 3.84 39.20 9.85
C ALA A 55 2.56 39.12 8.99
N LEU A 56 2.57 39.72 7.80
CA LEU A 56 1.52 39.58 6.79
C LEU A 56 1.40 38.13 6.29
N VAL A 57 2.53 37.40 6.28
CA VAL A 57 2.64 35.99 5.90
C VAL A 57 2.18 35.04 7.03
N SER A 58 2.42 35.34 8.30
CA SER A 58 2.16 34.40 9.41
C SER A 58 0.75 34.55 10.03
N GLY A 59 -0.09 35.42 9.47
CA GLY A 59 -1.45 35.66 9.94
C GLY A 59 -2.42 34.49 9.72
N HIS A 60 -3.48 34.43 10.54
CA HIS A 60 -4.52 33.40 10.49
C HIS A 60 -5.21 33.29 9.10
N GLU A 61 -5.31 34.40 8.36
CA GLU A 61 -5.91 34.41 7.02
C GLU A 61 -5.03 33.73 5.97
N ARG A 62 -3.68 33.86 6.04
CA ARG A 62 -2.80 33.10 5.14
C ARG A 62 -2.83 31.63 5.49
N VAL A 63 -2.82 31.26 6.78
CA VAL A 63 -2.97 29.85 7.18
C VAL A 63 -4.26 29.25 6.62
N ARG A 64 -5.38 30.00 6.68
CA ARG A 64 -6.64 29.60 6.03
C ARG A 64 -6.50 29.46 4.51
N ALA A 65 -5.91 30.43 3.83
CA ALA A 65 -5.70 30.39 2.38
C ALA A 65 -4.78 29.24 1.95
N VAL A 66 -3.73 28.96 2.73
CA VAL A 66 -2.80 27.83 2.54
C VAL A 66 -3.54 26.50 2.69
N ASN A 67 -4.29 26.32 3.77
CA ASN A 67 -5.05 25.09 4.00
C ASN A 67 -6.13 24.89 2.93
N HIS A 68 -6.76 25.98 2.48
CA HIS A 68 -7.69 25.93 1.36
C HIS A 68 -6.99 25.53 0.05
N ALA A 69 -5.82 26.11 -0.26
CA ALA A 69 -5.03 25.75 -1.42
C ALA A 69 -4.55 24.29 -1.37
N ARG A 70 -4.07 23.81 -0.21
CA ARG A 70 -3.71 22.40 0.03
C ARG A 70 -4.90 21.49 -0.29
N SER A 71 -6.06 21.77 0.29
CA SER A 71 -7.28 20.99 0.07
C SER A 71 -7.72 20.97 -1.40
N LEU A 72 -7.64 22.11 -2.11
CA LEU A 72 -7.96 22.19 -3.54
C LEU A 72 -6.99 21.39 -4.41
N ILE A 73 -5.69 21.48 -4.13
CA ILE A 73 -4.65 20.72 -4.84
C ILE A 73 -4.85 19.23 -4.61
N GLU A 74 -5.02 18.81 -3.35
CA GLU A 74 -5.23 17.41 -2.97
C GLU A 74 -6.50 16.83 -3.60
N THR A 75 -7.63 17.55 -3.52
CA THR A 75 -8.89 17.14 -4.15
C THR A 75 -8.73 16.94 -5.65
N LYS A 76 -8.02 17.86 -6.32
CA LYS A 76 -7.77 17.74 -7.76
C LYS A 76 -6.80 16.60 -8.06
N LEU A 77 -5.77 16.41 -7.23
CA LEU A 77 -4.81 15.33 -7.36
C LEU A 77 -5.48 13.95 -7.25
N PHE A 78 -6.36 13.77 -6.26
CA PHE A 78 -7.13 12.53 -6.12
C PHE A 78 -8.04 12.28 -7.32
N ARG A 79 -8.69 13.32 -7.86
CA ARG A 79 -9.51 13.19 -9.08
C ARG A 79 -8.67 12.78 -10.29
N GLU A 80 -7.51 13.41 -10.49
CA GLU A 80 -6.63 13.06 -11.61
C GLU A 80 -6.10 11.63 -11.47
N ILE A 81 -5.72 11.21 -10.26
CA ILE A 81 -5.30 9.83 -10.01
C ILE A 81 -6.44 8.85 -10.29
N GLN A 82 -7.65 9.13 -9.77
CA GLN A 82 -8.81 8.28 -9.97
C GLN A 82 -9.19 8.15 -11.46
N SER A 83 -9.07 9.25 -12.22
CA SER A 83 -9.33 9.25 -13.67
C SER A 83 -8.28 8.48 -14.48
N ASN A 84 -7.12 8.21 -13.90
CA ASN A 84 -6.02 7.48 -14.52
C ASN A 84 -5.69 6.17 -13.77
N LEU A 85 -6.58 5.70 -12.89
CA LEU A 85 -6.30 4.57 -12.01
C LEU A 85 -6.00 3.30 -12.80
N ASP A 86 -6.76 3.03 -13.84
CA ASP A 86 -6.54 1.87 -14.72
C ASP A 86 -5.15 1.90 -15.35
N SER A 87 -4.68 3.06 -15.80
CA SER A 87 -3.32 3.20 -16.35
C SER A 87 -2.23 2.97 -15.30
N TYR A 88 -2.47 3.30 -14.04
CA TYR A 88 -1.53 2.97 -12.97
C TYR A 88 -1.55 1.48 -12.64
N LEU A 89 -2.73 0.86 -12.62
CA LEU A 89 -2.88 -0.59 -12.44
C LEU A 89 -2.17 -1.36 -13.56
N ASP A 90 -2.33 -0.95 -14.82
CA ASP A 90 -1.66 -1.56 -15.97
C ASP A 90 -0.12 -1.53 -15.86
N GLN A 91 0.43 -0.43 -15.35
CA GLN A 91 1.87 -0.32 -15.10
C GLN A 91 2.30 -1.22 -13.94
N ALA A 92 1.49 -1.29 -12.88
CA ALA A 92 1.76 -2.12 -11.72
C ALA A 92 1.71 -3.62 -12.06
N PHE A 93 0.75 -4.04 -12.90
CA PHE A 93 0.59 -5.44 -13.33
C PHE A 93 1.86 -6.03 -13.93
N GLN A 94 2.63 -5.25 -14.71
CA GLN A 94 3.86 -5.78 -15.33
C GLN A 94 4.87 -6.32 -14.32
N SER A 95 5.09 -5.59 -13.22
CA SER A 95 6.00 -6.02 -12.16
C SER A 95 5.34 -7.02 -11.22
N PHE A 96 4.04 -6.85 -10.95
CA PHE A 96 3.29 -7.75 -10.09
C PHE A 96 3.18 -9.15 -10.69
N ASP A 97 2.70 -9.28 -11.92
CA ASP A 97 2.43 -10.57 -12.58
C ASP A 97 3.70 -11.41 -12.71
N LYS A 98 4.83 -10.75 -12.99
CA LYS A 98 6.14 -11.41 -13.00
C LYS A 98 6.49 -11.97 -11.62
N ALA A 99 6.31 -11.19 -10.56
CA ALA A 99 6.58 -11.64 -9.20
C ALA A 99 5.58 -12.74 -8.77
N ALA A 100 4.30 -12.61 -9.12
CA ALA A 100 3.28 -13.58 -8.85
C ALA A 100 3.61 -14.94 -9.48
N HIS A 101 3.99 -14.94 -10.76
CA HIS A 101 4.40 -16.16 -11.46
C HIS A 101 5.62 -16.82 -10.81
N ILE A 102 6.64 -16.03 -10.45
CA ILE A 102 7.82 -16.55 -9.74
C ILE A 102 7.41 -17.14 -8.37
N TYR A 103 6.57 -16.43 -7.62
CA TYR A 103 6.12 -16.86 -6.31
C TYR A 103 5.36 -18.18 -6.39
N GLU A 104 4.31 -18.26 -7.22
CA GLU A 104 3.49 -19.47 -7.39
C GLU A 104 4.30 -20.66 -7.89
N SER A 105 5.27 -20.44 -8.78
CA SER A 105 6.09 -21.53 -9.33
C SER A 105 7.07 -22.14 -8.32
N ASN A 106 7.33 -21.47 -7.19
CA ASN A 106 8.35 -21.91 -6.22
C ASN A 106 7.80 -22.14 -4.80
N ILE A 107 6.65 -21.55 -4.43
CA ILE A 107 6.11 -21.64 -3.07
C ILE A 107 5.72 -23.08 -2.65
N TYR A 108 5.40 -23.94 -3.62
CA TYR A 108 5.04 -25.33 -3.38
C TYR A 108 6.24 -26.26 -3.11
N GLU A 109 7.46 -25.82 -3.44
CA GLU A 109 8.70 -26.54 -3.09
C GLU A 109 9.07 -26.31 -1.63
N LEU A 110 8.49 -25.31 -0.97
CA LEU A 110 8.76 -25.02 0.43
C LEU A 110 7.80 -25.78 1.36
N PRO A 111 8.23 -26.08 2.61
CA PRO A 111 7.35 -26.67 3.61
C PRO A 111 6.04 -25.89 3.77
N SER A 112 4.95 -26.62 4.00
CA SER A 112 3.65 -26.01 4.24
C SER A 112 3.45 -25.49 5.67
N THR A 113 4.35 -25.88 6.58
CA THR A 113 4.35 -25.49 7.98
C THR A 113 5.45 -24.47 8.28
N PRO A 114 5.28 -23.65 9.33
CA PRO A 114 6.31 -22.69 9.75
C PRO A 114 7.69 -23.34 9.94
N PHE A 115 8.73 -22.63 9.50
CA PHE A 115 10.12 -23.03 9.69
C PHE A 115 10.98 -21.89 10.26
N THR A 116 12.02 -22.27 10.98
CA THR A 116 13.01 -21.33 11.55
C THR A 116 14.12 -21.01 10.56
N ALA A 117 14.95 -20.01 10.89
CA ALA A 117 16.14 -19.70 10.10
C ALA A 117 17.13 -20.88 10.05
N ASP A 118 17.30 -21.61 11.15
CA ASP A 118 18.18 -22.79 11.21
C ASP A 118 17.67 -23.92 10.31
N GLN A 119 16.35 -24.13 10.24
CA GLN A 119 15.75 -25.09 9.32
C GLN A 119 15.95 -24.67 7.87
N ALA A 120 15.83 -23.37 7.56
CA ALA A 120 16.10 -22.83 6.23
C ALA A 120 17.57 -22.92 5.79
N LEU A 121 18.52 -23.08 6.73
CA LEU A 121 19.93 -23.39 6.43
C LEU A 121 20.13 -24.87 6.06
N GLY A 122 19.24 -25.75 6.50
CA GLY A 122 19.26 -27.18 6.21
C GLY A 122 18.50 -27.58 4.94
N PHE A 123 17.90 -26.60 4.23
CA PHE A 123 17.21 -26.83 2.96
C PHE A 123 18.12 -27.47 1.91
N SER A 124 17.53 -28.32 1.07
CA SER A 124 18.20 -28.82 -0.12
C SER A 124 18.59 -27.66 -1.05
N PRO A 125 19.51 -27.86 -2.01
CA PRO A 125 19.82 -26.84 -3.02
C PRO A 125 18.58 -26.30 -3.75
N GLU A 126 17.63 -27.19 -4.07
CA GLU A 126 16.38 -26.87 -4.75
C GLU A 126 15.44 -26.06 -3.85
N GLU A 127 15.24 -26.50 -2.60
CA GLU A 127 14.44 -25.77 -1.60
C GLU A 127 15.03 -24.39 -1.30
N ARG A 128 16.37 -24.29 -1.26
CA ARG A 128 17.08 -23.03 -1.04
C ARG A 128 16.88 -22.06 -2.20
N GLU A 129 17.00 -22.55 -3.43
CA GLU A 129 16.74 -21.73 -4.63
C GLU A 129 15.28 -21.27 -4.67
N ALA A 130 14.33 -22.16 -4.36
CA ALA A 130 12.91 -21.84 -4.27
C ALA A 130 12.66 -20.77 -3.19
N TYR A 131 13.28 -20.92 -2.01
CA TYR A 131 13.16 -19.97 -0.90
C TYR A 131 13.65 -18.57 -1.30
N ASP A 132 14.83 -18.47 -1.91
CA ASP A 132 15.38 -17.19 -2.31
C ASP A 132 14.50 -16.49 -3.38
N LYS A 133 13.97 -17.24 -4.35
CA LYS A 133 13.01 -16.73 -5.35
C LYS A 133 11.69 -16.29 -4.72
N VAL A 134 11.15 -17.07 -3.78
CA VAL A 134 9.92 -16.74 -3.06
C VAL A 134 10.08 -15.46 -2.25
N VAL A 135 11.21 -15.29 -1.54
CA VAL A 135 11.47 -14.09 -0.73
C VAL A 135 11.60 -12.84 -1.62
N GLU A 136 12.29 -12.94 -2.76
CA GLU A 136 12.40 -11.83 -3.71
C GLU A 136 11.02 -11.44 -4.27
N ALA A 137 10.24 -12.42 -4.72
CA ALA A 137 8.90 -12.20 -5.23
C ALA A 137 7.97 -11.62 -4.15
N ALA A 138 8.01 -12.17 -2.93
CA ALA A 138 7.25 -11.69 -1.78
C ALA A 138 7.53 -10.22 -1.45
N GLY A 139 8.78 -9.76 -1.60
CA GLY A 139 9.13 -8.34 -1.46
C GLY A 139 8.39 -7.46 -2.47
N THR A 140 8.32 -7.90 -3.73
CA THR A 140 7.61 -7.19 -4.80
C THR A 140 6.08 -7.23 -4.58
N LEU A 141 5.52 -8.37 -4.20
CA LEU A 141 4.10 -8.50 -3.86
C LEU A 141 3.72 -7.60 -2.68
N SER A 142 4.57 -7.53 -1.65
CA SER A 142 4.37 -6.67 -0.48
C SER A 142 4.39 -5.19 -0.84
N TYR A 143 5.30 -4.79 -1.74
CA TYR A 143 5.34 -3.43 -2.28
C TYR A 143 4.02 -3.05 -2.96
N TRP A 144 3.52 -3.90 -3.86
CA TRP A 144 2.26 -3.63 -4.56
C TRP A 144 1.04 -3.72 -3.66
N MET A 145 1.04 -4.58 -2.64
CA MET A 145 0.01 -4.57 -1.60
C MET A 145 0.01 -3.22 -0.85
N HIS A 146 1.18 -2.71 -0.46
CA HIS A 146 1.27 -1.42 0.20
C HIS A 146 0.76 -0.28 -0.70
N TRP A 147 1.20 -0.27 -1.96
CA TRP A 147 0.72 0.68 -2.96
C TRP A 147 -0.82 0.62 -3.13
N ALA A 148 -1.40 -0.58 -3.24
CA ALA A 148 -2.84 -0.75 -3.38
C ALA A 148 -3.60 -0.25 -2.13
N LEU A 149 -3.02 -0.40 -0.93
CA LEU A 149 -3.60 0.14 0.30
C LEU A 149 -3.58 1.67 0.35
N GLU A 150 -2.59 2.33 -0.27
CA GLU A 150 -2.59 3.79 -0.37
C GLU A 150 -3.78 4.31 -1.18
N LEU A 151 -4.27 3.52 -2.15
CA LEU A 151 -5.44 3.88 -2.95
C LEU A 151 -6.71 4.04 -2.11
N LYS A 152 -6.76 3.55 -0.87
CA LYS A 152 -7.89 3.76 0.07
C LYS A 152 -8.11 5.24 0.41
N GLU A 153 -7.12 6.10 0.17
CA GLU A 153 -7.28 7.55 0.32
C GLU A 153 -8.10 8.17 -0.82
N LEU A 154 -8.26 7.47 -1.95
CA LEU A 154 -9.07 7.95 -3.06
C LEU A 154 -10.58 7.83 -2.76
N PRO A 155 -11.41 8.81 -3.20
CA PRO A 155 -12.85 8.73 -3.02
C PRO A 155 -13.45 7.47 -3.65
N GLY A 156 -14.22 6.72 -2.85
CA GLY A 156 -14.89 5.49 -3.30
C GLY A 156 -13.99 4.26 -3.37
N GLN A 157 -12.70 4.38 -3.02
CA GLN A 157 -11.81 3.23 -2.83
C GLN A 157 -11.85 2.78 -1.38
N GLY A 158 -12.37 1.58 -1.13
CA GLY A 158 -12.57 1.09 0.23
C GLY A 158 -12.51 -0.42 0.31
N LEU A 159 -11.60 -0.91 1.16
CA LEU A 159 -11.49 -2.33 1.48
C LEU A 159 -12.45 -2.75 2.62
N GLY A 160 -13.03 -1.81 3.36
CA GLY A 160 -13.87 -2.13 4.52
C GLY A 160 -13.11 -2.89 5.61
N ALA A 161 -13.75 -3.89 6.20
CA ALA A 161 -13.18 -4.77 7.22
C ALA A 161 -12.38 -5.95 6.64
N TRP A 162 -12.22 -6.00 5.31
CA TRP A 162 -11.50 -7.08 4.65
C TRP A 162 -9.99 -6.97 4.86
N SER A 163 -9.34 -8.13 4.91
CA SER A 163 -7.89 -8.25 5.06
C SER A 163 -7.14 -7.56 3.92
N LYS A 164 -6.02 -6.91 4.24
CA LYS A 164 -5.15 -6.26 3.25
C LYS A 164 -4.68 -7.20 2.14
N PHE A 165 -4.58 -8.50 2.42
CA PHE A 165 -4.11 -9.48 1.44
C PHE A 165 -5.06 -9.63 0.25
N HIS A 166 -6.35 -9.27 0.38
CA HIS A 166 -7.28 -9.28 -0.74
C HIS A 166 -6.90 -8.34 -1.90
N THR A 167 -6.02 -7.35 -1.67
CA THR A 167 -5.55 -6.49 -2.77
C THR A 167 -4.50 -7.17 -3.65
N ILE A 168 -3.91 -8.29 -3.20
CA ILE A 168 -2.92 -9.06 -3.96
C ILE A 168 -3.29 -10.54 -4.15
N VAL A 169 -4.41 -10.99 -3.56
CA VAL A 169 -4.90 -12.37 -3.64
C VAL A 169 -6.42 -12.38 -3.89
N SER A 170 -6.86 -13.09 -4.92
CA SER A 170 -8.25 -13.48 -5.09
C SER A 170 -8.56 -14.68 -4.22
N PRO A 171 -9.61 -14.65 -3.37
CA PRO A 171 -9.93 -15.82 -2.55
C PRO A 171 -10.31 -17.04 -3.39
N GLU A 172 -11.05 -16.86 -4.50
CA GLU A 172 -11.65 -17.86 -5.43
C GLU A 172 -12.51 -18.97 -4.81
N THR A 173 -12.19 -19.40 -3.60
CA THR A 173 -12.85 -20.43 -2.82
C THR A 173 -13.10 -19.93 -1.42
N VAL A 174 -14.06 -20.55 -0.73
CA VAL A 174 -14.32 -20.28 0.68
C VAL A 174 -13.08 -20.62 1.55
N GLY A 175 -12.29 -21.63 1.17
CA GLY A 175 -11.05 -21.97 1.88
C GLY A 175 -10.03 -20.84 1.83
N GLY A 176 -9.75 -20.30 0.63
CA GLY A 176 -8.88 -19.15 0.44
C GLY A 176 -9.39 -17.91 1.16
N LEU A 177 -10.70 -17.64 1.13
CA LEU A 177 -11.34 -16.56 1.88
C LEU A 177 -11.07 -16.67 3.39
N MET A 178 -11.29 -17.85 3.97
CA MET A 178 -11.13 -18.07 5.40
C MET A 178 -9.67 -17.88 5.85
N VAL A 179 -8.71 -18.37 5.07
CA VAL A 179 -7.29 -18.15 5.32
C VAL A 179 -6.97 -16.66 5.36
N LEU A 180 -7.40 -15.90 4.34
CA LEU A 180 -7.12 -14.47 4.24
C LEU A 180 -7.73 -13.65 5.39
N GLN A 181 -8.84 -14.11 5.96
CA GLN A 181 -9.55 -13.44 7.06
C GLN A 181 -9.03 -13.80 8.46
N LEU A 182 -8.67 -15.08 8.68
CA LEU A 182 -8.46 -15.61 10.02
C LEU A 182 -6.98 -15.80 10.37
N GLU A 183 -6.09 -15.87 9.38
CA GLU A 183 -4.68 -16.15 9.64
C GLU A 183 -3.90 -14.90 10.05
N ASP A 184 -3.12 -15.03 11.12
CA ASP A 184 -2.21 -13.98 11.56
C ASP A 184 -1.05 -13.83 10.58
N ALA A 185 -0.75 -12.59 10.20
CA ALA A 185 0.29 -12.28 9.23
C ALA A 185 1.73 -12.57 9.73
N THR A 186 1.92 -12.79 11.04
CA THR A 186 3.24 -12.97 11.64
C THR A 186 3.24 -14.16 12.60
N THR A 187 4.20 -15.06 12.42
CA THR A 187 4.39 -16.24 13.27
C THR A 187 5.49 -16.06 14.31
N GLY A 188 6.23 -14.95 14.24
CA GLY A 188 7.42 -14.71 15.07
C GLY A 188 8.68 -15.38 14.53
N ASN A 189 8.60 -16.04 13.37
CA ASN A 189 9.73 -16.67 12.68
C ASN A 189 10.11 -15.84 11.45
N PRO A 190 11.21 -15.06 11.49
CA PRO A 190 11.56 -14.14 10.41
C PRO A 190 11.80 -14.80 9.05
N ALA A 191 12.27 -16.06 9.02
CA ALA A 191 12.48 -16.78 7.77
C ALA A 191 11.15 -17.15 7.10
N TRP A 192 10.19 -17.63 7.88
CA TRP A 192 8.84 -17.93 7.41
C TRP A 192 8.05 -16.67 7.05
N ASP A 193 8.08 -15.64 7.91
CA ASP A 193 7.28 -14.43 7.70
C ASP A 193 7.69 -13.67 6.42
N ARG A 194 8.94 -13.85 5.94
CA ARG A 194 9.42 -13.31 4.66
C ARG A 194 8.80 -13.94 3.43
N THR A 195 8.18 -15.12 3.54
CA THR A 195 7.56 -15.80 2.41
C THR A 195 6.10 -15.41 2.22
N LEU A 196 5.54 -14.46 3.00
CA LEU A 196 4.11 -14.13 3.01
C LEU A 196 3.22 -15.37 3.29
N PRO A 197 3.25 -15.90 4.52
CA PRO A 197 2.66 -17.20 4.83
C PRO A 197 1.14 -17.26 4.61
N VAL A 198 0.42 -16.18 4.90
CA VAL A 198 -1.04 -16.09 4.63
C VAL A 198 -1.33 -16.22 3.13
N VAL A 199 -0.49 -15.63 2.28
CA VAL A 199 -0.61 -15.73 0.83
C VAL A 199 -0.31 -17.17 0.38
N ALA A 200 0.81 -17.74 0.84
CA ALA A 200 1.18 -19.12 0.54
C ALA A 200 0.09 -20.13 0.92
N ARG A 201 -0.51 -19.94 2.10
CA ARG A 201 -1.60 -20.80 2.59
C ARG A 201 -2.87 -20.61 1.77
N ALA A 202 -3.25 -19.38 1.45
CA ALA A 202 -4.43 -19.11 0.63
C ALA A 202 -4.32 -19.78 -0.75
N LEU A 203 -3.16 -19.71 -1.40
CA LEU A 203 -2.93 -20.35 -2.70
C LEU A 203 -3.10 -21.88 -2.64
N ARG A 204 -2.62 -22.52 -1.57
CA ARG A 204 -2.82 -23.96 -1.33
C ARG A 204 -4.29 -24.33 -1.11
N GLU A 205 -5.12 -23.37 -0.70
CA GLU A 205 -6.57 -23.53 -0.54
C GLU A 205 -7.36 -23.03 -1.77
N GLY A 206 -6.68 -22.88 -2.92
CA GLY A 206 -7.30 -22.59 -4.20
C GLY A 206 -7.48 -21.10 -4.51
N ALA A 207 -6.89 -20.21 -3.74
CA ALA A 207 -6.79 -18.79 -4.09
C ALA A 207 -5.81 -18.57 -5.26
N SER A 208 -5.82 -17.37 -5.85
CA SER A 208 -4.88 -16.97 -6.91
C SER A 208 -4.26 -15.59 -6.66
N LEU A 209 -3.02 -15.38 -7.10
CA LEU A 209 -2.41 -14.06 -7.04
C LEU A 209 -2.98 -13.13 -8.11
N ARG A 210 -3.38 -11.93 -7.70
CA ARG A 210 -3.78 -10.84 -8.60
C ARG A 210 -3.64 -9.51 -7.89
N LEU A 211 -3.25 -8.45 -8.59
CA LEU A 211 -3.31 -7.11 -8.03
C LEU A 211 -4.69 -6.50 -8.28
N SER A 212 -5.23 -5.74 -7.33
CA SER A 212 -6.50 -5.04 -7.54
C SER A 212 -6.63 -3.77 -6.72
N SER A 213 -7.54 -2.92 -7.16
CA SER A 213 -7.97 -1.77 -6.37
C SER A 213 -8.72 -2.24 -5.10
N PRO A 214 -8.68 -1.49 -4.00
CA PRO A 214 -9.39 -1.84 -2.76
C PRO A 214 -10.87 -2.17 -2.95
N THR A 215 -11.57 -1.43 -3.82
CA THR A 215 -13.00 -1.67 -4.06
C THR A 215 -13.24 -2.94 -4.87
N ALA A 216 -12.40 -3.25 -5.86
CA ALA A 216 -12.48 -4.51 -6.60
C ALA A 216 -12.17 -5.71 -5.69
N ALA A 217 -11.09 -5.62 -4.89
CA ALA A 217 -10.74 -6.61 -3.88
C ALA A 217 -11.90 -6.92 -2.93
N ARG A 218 -12.58 -5.86 -2.45
CA ARG A 218 -13.78 -6.00 -1.60
C ARG A 218 -14.90 -6.74 -2.31
N HIS A 219 -15.25 -6.35 -3.53
CA HIS A 219 -16.37 -6.96 -4.26
C HIS A 219 -16.16 -8.46 -4.48
N GLU A 220 -14.96 -8.85 -4.87
CA GLU A 220 -14.62 -10.26 -5.07
C GLU A 220 -14.64 -11.06 -3.76
N ALA A 221 -14.22 -10.46 -2.64
CA ALA A 221 -14.35 -11.07 -1.33
C ALA A 221 -15.82 -11.21 -0.89
N GLU A 222 -16.66 -10.21 -1.17
CA GLU A 222 -18.10 -10.24 -0.89
C GLU A 222 -18.83 -11.32 -1.70
N GLU A 223 -18.41 -11.59 -2.93
CA GLU A 223 -18.96 -12.67 -3.76
C GLU A 223 -18.69 -14.05 -3.14
N VAL A 224 -17.45 -14.33 -2.77
CA VAL A 224 -17.11 -15.62 -2.13
C VAL A 224 -17.68 -15.74 -0.71
N GLU A 225 -17.86 -14.61 -0.02
CA GLU A 225 -18.55 -14.57 1.28
C GLU A 225 -20.04 -14.94 1.15
N ALA A 226 -20.69 -14.57 0.06
CA ALA A 226 -22.06 -15.00 -0.21
C ALA A 226 -22.14 -16.53 -0.36
N ASP A 227 -21.16 -17.14 -1.03
CA ASP A 227 -21.05 -18.60 -1.10
C ASP A 227 -20.85 -19.21 0.28
N ARG A 228 -19.96 -18.64 1.11
CA ARG A 228 -19.77 -19.06 2.51
C ARG A 228 -21.07 -18.98 3.31
N GLN A 229 -21.85 -17.91 3.17
CA GLN A 229 -23.13 -17.74 3.87
C GLN A 229 -24.21 -18.73 3.42
N SER A 230 -24.11 -19.24 2.19
CA SER A 230 -25.01 -20.28 1.67
C SER A 230 -24.64 -21.69 2.16
N MET A 231 -23.45 -21.89 2.71
CA MET A 231 -23.02 -23.19 3.23
C MET A 231 -23.79 -23.57 4.50
N SER A 232 -24.08 -24.86 4.64
CA SER A 232 -24.59 -25.40 5.91
C SER A 232 -23.56 -25.24 7.03
N ASP A 233 -24.03 -25.08 8.28
CA ASP A 233 -23.17 -25.01 9.47
C ASP A 233 -22.22 -26.20 9.60
N GLU A 234 -22.66 -27.39 9.17
CA GLU A 234 -21.84 -28.59 9.19
C GLU A 234 -20.71 -28.52 8.16
N ALA A 235 -21.03 -28.16 6.91
CA ALA A 235 -20.01 -27.99 5.87
C ALA A 235 -18.98 -26.92 6.25
N HIS A 236 -19.44 -25.82 6.86
CA HIS A 236 -18.55 -24.76 7.34
C HIS A 236 -17.66 -25.23 8.50
N ARG A 237 -18.20 -26.00 9.46
CA ARG A 237 -17.40 -26.59 10.55
C ARG A 237 -16.36 -27.58 10.04
N VAL A 238 -16.72 -28.44 9.09
CA VAL A 238 -15.78 -29.38 8.46
C VAL A 238 -14.67 -28.63 7.73
N LEU A 239 -15.00 -27.58 6.99
CA LEU A 239 -13.99 -26.74 6.31
C LEU A 239 -13.02 -26.11 7.32
N ARG A 240 -13.54 -25.50 8.40
CA ARG A 240 -12.71 -24.94 9.47
C ARG A 240 -11.74 -25.96 10.07
N ALA A 241 -12.25 -27.14 10.41
CA ALA A 241 -11.44 -28.20 10.99
C ALA A 241 -10.32 -28.65 10.02
N ASN A 242 -10.62 -28.74 8.71
CA ASN A 242 -9.64 -29.10 7.68
C ASN A 242 -8.56 -28.02 7.51
N LEU A 243 -8.91 -26.75 7.70
CA LEU A 243 -7.98 -25.63 7.63
C LEU A 243 -7.11 -25.49 8.90
N GLY A 244 -7.55 -26.06 10.02
CA GLY A 244 -6.87 -26.01 11.31
C GLY A 244 -7.46 -25.00 12.32
N TYR A 245 -8.72 -24.58 12.15
CA TYR A 245 -9.43 -23.59 12.97
C TYR A 245 -10.61 -24.14 13.79
#